data_AF-A0A497ENR8-F1
#
_entry.id   AF-A0A497ENR8-F1
#
_cell.length_a   1.000
_cell.length_b   1.000
_cell.length_c   1.000
_cell.angle_alpha   90.00
_cell.angle_beta   90.00
_cell.angle_gamma   90.00
#
_symmetry.space_group_name_H-M   'P 1'
#
loop_
_entity.id
_entity.type
_entity.pdbx_description
1 polymer ?
#
loop_
_entity_poly.entity_id
_entity_poly.type
_entity_poly.pdbx_seq_one_letter_code
_entity_poly.pdbx_strand_id
1 'polypeptide(L)'
;MNLLTSTHYFSMMSKRMDIFDEIASFLPKEERIAFLENVIEASGSIYKASKITGISRPQIYRYLSKVSRRNYPSDEVTARILRAAFQLRPMWTRQRLKALIKVLSDTVNKI
;
A
#
# COMPACT_ATOMS: atom_id res chain seq x y z
N MET A 1 -10.05 -2.62 -40.83
CA MET A 1 -10.44 -2.30 -39.44
C MET A 1 -9.60 -3.15 -38.50
N ASN A 2 -8.71 -2.51 -37.73
CA ASN A 2 -7.73 -3.18 -36.86
C ASN A 2 -8.42 -3.75 -35.61
N LEU A 3 -8.62 -5.07 -35.58
CA LEU A 3 -9.07 -5.82 -34.40
C LEU A 3 -7.91 -6.20 -33.45
N LEU A 4 -6.66 -5.87 -33.81
CA LEU A 4 -5.46 -6.26 -33.05
C LEU A 4 -5.10 -5.34 -31.87
N THR A 5 -5.72 -4.17 -31.75
CA THR A 5 -5.47 -3.24 -30.63
C THR A 5 -6.33 -3.52 -29.40
N SER A 6 -7.47 -4.18 -29.55
CA SER A 6 -8.38 -4.47 -28.43
C SER A 6 -7.92 -5.63 -27.58
N THR A 7 -7.31 -6.68 -28.16
CA THR A 7 -6.86 -7.86 -27.41
C THR A 7 -5.65 -7.53 -26.52
N HIS A 8 -4.78 -6.62 -26.96
CA HIS A 8 -3.64 -6.17 -26.16
C HIS A 8 -4.07 -5.24 -25.00
N TYR A 9 -5.12 -4.43 -25.21
CA TYR A 9 -5.75 -3.63 -24.16
C TYR A 9 -6.51 -4.49 -23.14
N PHE A 10 -7.23 -5.52 -23.60
CA PHE A 10 -7.98 -6.44 -22.74
C PHE A 10 -7.07 -7.41 -21.97
N SER A 11 -5.93 -7.81 -22.57
CA SER A 11 -4.87 -8.55 -21.89
C SER A 11 -4.22 -7.74 -20.78
N MET A 12 -4.26 -6.41 -20.83
CA MET A 12 -3.78 -5.53 -19.77
C MET A 12 -4.78 -5.38 -18.60
N MET A 13 -6.07 -5.64 -18.83
CA MET A 13 -7.12 -5.64 -17.80
C MET A 13 -7.31 -6.98 -17.08
N SER A 14 -6.59 -8.04 -17.48
CA SER A 14 -6.79 -9.41 -16.99
C SER A 14 -5.65 -9.95 -16.12
N LYS A 15 -4.84 -9.09 -15.50
CA LYS A 15 -4.30 -9.45 -14.19
C LYS A 15 -5.39 -9.08 -13.21
N ARG A 16 -6.06 -10.06 -12.58
CA ARG A 16 -6.91 -9.79 -11.42
C ARG A 16 -6.09 -8.90 -10.48
N MET A 17 -6.43 -7.61 -10.39
CA MET A 17 -5.82 -6.73 -9.40
C MET A 17 -6.09 -7.37 -8.05
N ASP A 18 -5.03 -7.56 -7.28
CA ASP A 18 -5.17 -8.09 -5.93
C ASP A 18 -5.92 -7.04 -5.09
N ILE A 19 -6.69 -7.48 -4.10
CA ILE A 19 -7.44 -6.58 -3.22
C ILE A 19 -6.51 -5.55 -2.56
N PHE A 20 -5.25 -5.89 -2.34
CA PHE A 20 -4.25 -4.97 -1.82
C PHE A 20 -3.85 -3.87 -2.81
N ASP A 21 -3.90 -4.14 -4.11
CA ASP A 21 -3.63 -3.14 -5.14
C ASP A 21 -4.79 -2.12 -5.19
N GLU A 22 -6.03 -2.58 -5.08
CA GLU A 22 -7.22 -1.71 -4.97
C GLU A 22 -7.18 -0.87 -3.68
N ILE A 23 -6.93 -1.50 -2.52
CA ILE A 23 -6.85 -0.75 -1.26
C ILE A 23 -5.72 0.30 -1.30
N ALA A 24 -4.59 -0.02 -1.93
CA ALA A 24 -3.45 0.88 -2.04
C ALA A 24 -3.80 2.18 -2.78
N SER A 25 -4.59 2.12 -3.85
CA SER A 25 -4.95 3.32 -4.63
C SER A 25 -5.79 4.32 -3.85
N PHE A 26 -6.55 3.87 -2.85
CA PHE A 26 -7.37 4.73 -1.98
C PHE A 26 -6.64 5.17 -0.70
N LEU A 27 -5.45 4.63 -0.43
CA LEU A 27 -4.80 4.85 0.86
C LEU A 27 -4.13 6.25 0.93
N PRO A 28 -4.48 7.08 1.94
CA PRO A 28 -3.82 8.37 2.13
C PRO A 28 -2.31 8.24 2.32
N LYS A 29 -1.56 9.24 1.88
CA LYS A 29 -0.09 9.25 1.89
C LYS A 29 0.52 8.93 3.26
N GLU A 30 0.00 9.54 4.33
CA GLU A 30 0.49 9.28 5.69
C GLU A 30 0.16 7.88 6.18
N GLU A 31 -0.99 7.32 5.79
CA GLU A 31 -1.34 5.94 6.14
C GLU A 31 -0.38 4.94 5.49
N ARG A 32 0.08 5.21 4.26
CA ARG A 32 1.11 4.37 3.60
C ARG A 32 2.38 4.28 4.45
N ILE A 33 2.78 5.38 5.11
CA ILE A 33 3.92 5.41 6.02
C ILE A 33 3.59 4.65 7.32
N ALA A 34 2.41 4.87 7.90
CA ALA A 34 2.00 4.19 9.13
C ALA A 34 1.98 2.65 8.98
N PHE A 35 1.51 2.13 7.84
CA PHE A 35 1.58 0.70 7.54
C PHE A 35 3.03 0.21 7.39
N LEU A 36 3.91 0.99 6.75
CA LEU A 36 5.34 0.64 6.65
C LEU A 36 6.01 0.60 8.03
N GLU A 37 5.73 1.58 8.89
CA GLU A 37 6.24 1.63 10.26
C GLU A 37 5.75 0.42 11.06
N ASN A 38 4.48 0.04 10.93
CA ASN A 38 3.93 -1.16 11.57
C ASN A 38 4.63 -2.45 11.09
N VAL A 39 4.96 -2.57 9.81
CA VAL A 39 5.73 -3.70 9.27
C VAL A 39 7.15 -3.73 9.83
N ILE A 40 7.81 -2.57 9.94
CA ILE A 40 9.16 -2.47 10.51
C ILE A 40 9.16 -2.87 11.98
N GLU A 41 8.19 -2.37 12.75
CA GLU A 41 8.01 -2.70 14.15
C GLU A 41 7.73 -4.20 14.35
N ALA A 42 6.79 -4.76 13.58
CA ALA A 42 6.43 -6.18 13.65
C ALA A 42 7.57 -7.12 13.25
N SER A 43 8.37 -6.73 12.28
CA SER A 43 9.54 -7.51 11.84
C SER A 43 10.79 -7.31 12.71
N GLY A 44 10.79 -6.27 13.56
CA GLY A 44 11.88 -5.93 14.49
C GLY A 44 13.13 -5.31 13.86
N SER A 45 13.17 -5.11 12.52
CA SER A 45 14.27 -4.39 11.87
C SER A 45 13.94 -3.97 10.44
N ILE A 46 14.58 -2.89 9.97
CA ILE A 46 14.51 -2.46 8.56
C ILE A 46 15.01 -3.54 7.60
N TYR A 47 16.02 -4.34 8.01
CA TYR A 47 16.53 -5.44 7.18
C TYR A 47 15.46 -6.51 6.94
N LYS A 48 14.79 -6.98 7.99
CA LYS A 48 13.71 -7.97 7.87
C LYS A 48 12.52 -7.40 7.11
N ALA A 49 12.11 -6.17 7.41
CA ALA A 49 11.06 -5.47 6.66
C ALA A 49 11.37 -5.38 5.16
N SER A 50 12.62 -5.06 4.81
CA SER A 50 13.10 -5.01 3.42
C SER A 50 12.97 -6.36 2.72
N LYS A 51 13.25 -7.48 3.41
CA LYS A 51 13.10 -8.82 2.85
C LYS A 51 11.63 -9.21 2.65
N ILE A 52 10.77 -8.92 3.63
CA ILE A 52 9.35 -9.28 3.60
C ILE A 52 8.58 -8.47 2.55
N THR A 53 8.80 -7.16 2.53
CA THR A 53 8.14 -6.27 1.55
C THR A 53 8.81 -6.31 0.18
N GLY A 54 10.07 -6.74 0.11
CA GLY A 54 10.98 -6.63 -1.03
C GLY A 54 11.40 -5.19 -1.37
N ILE A 55 11.10 -4.20 -0.51
CA ILE A 55 11.51 -2.82 -0.71
C ILE A 55 12.98 -2.69 -0.32
N SER A 56 13.79 -1.99 -1.12
CA SER A 56 15.20 -1.80 -0.77
C SER A 56 15.35 -0.97 0.52
N ARG A 57 16.33 -1.30 1.36
CA ARG A 57 16.62 -0.52 2.59
C ARG A 57 16.79 0.98 2.31
N PRO A 58 17.52 1.43 1.27
CA PRO A 58 17.61 2.86 0.94
C PRO A 58 16.25 3.50 0.63
N GLN A 59 15.34 2.80 -0.05
CA GLN A 59 13.97 3.30 -0.27
C GLN A 59 13.20 3.43 1.05
N ILE A 60 13.31 2.44 1.95
CA ILE A 60 12.68 2.52 3.28
C ILE A 60 13.17 3.76 4.03
N TYR A 61 14.49 4.01 4.09
CA TYR A 61 15.03 5.22 4.72
C TYR A 61 14.50 6.50 4.07
N ARG A 62 14.35 6.53 2.75
CA ARG A 62 13.77 7.69 2.04
C ARG A 62 12.30 7.93 2.42
N TYR A 63 11.51 6.87 2.62
CA TYR A 63 10.12 6.99 3.05
C TYR A 63 10.01 7.47 4.51
N LEU A 64 10.90 7.02 5.39
CA LEU A 64 10.91 7.40 6.79
C LEU A 64 11.46 8.83 7.04
N SER A 65 12.11 9.43 6.05
CA SER A 65 12.65 10.78 6.17
C SER A 65 11.55 11.81 6.49
N LYS A 66 11.83 12.72 7.44
CA LYS A 66 10.92 13.81 7.87
C LYS A 66 11.16 15.13 7.13
N VAL A 67 11.80 15.08 5.97
CA VAL A 67 12.09 16.27 5.15
C VAL A 67 10.81 16.86 4.54
N SER A 68 10.83 18.17 4.24
CA SER A 68 9.67 18.93 3.71
C SER A 68 9.08 18.37 2.41
N ARG A 69 9.88 17.64 1.62
CA ARG A 69 9.44 16.86 0.46
C ARG A 69 9.60 15.36 0.70
N ARG A 70 8.84 14.83 1.66
CA ARG A 70 8.82 13.40 1.97
C ARG A 70 8.43 12.60 0.73
N ASN A 71 9.18 11.54 0.45
CA ASN A 71 8.82 10.56 -0.56
C ASN A 71 7.77 9.62 0.03
N TYR A 72 6.72 9.33 -0.74
CA TYR A 72 5.69 8.38 -0.34
C TYR A 72 5.78 7.11 -1.20
N PRO A 73 5.44 5.94 -0.63
CA PRO A 73 5.26 4.72 -1.41
C PRO A 73 4.24 4.93 -2.54
N SER A 74 4.58 4.45 -3.74
CA SER A 74 3.60 4.33 -4.85
C SER A 74 2.58 3.24 -4.54
N ASP A 75 1.51 3.14 -5.32
CA ASP A 75 0.44 2.17 -5.09
C ASP A 75 0.95 0.72 -5.09
N GLU A 76 1.82 0.36 -6.04
CA GLU A 76 2.45 -0.96 -6.10
C GLU A 76 3.28 -1.26 -4.84
N VAL A 77 4.05 -0.27 -4.37
CA VAL A 77 4.86 -0.41 -3.15
C VAL A 77 3.95 -0.50 -1.93
N THR A 78 2.89 0.29 -1.87
CA THR A 78 1.88 0.25 -0.81
C THR A 78 1.18 -1.09 -0.76
N ALA A 79 0.80 -1.69 -1.89
CA ALA A 79 0.17 -3.01 -1.91
C ALA A 79 1.08 -4.09 -1.31
N ARG A 80 2.39 -4.03 -1.59
CA ARG A 80 3.39 -4.92 -0.97
C ARG A 80 3.53 -4.69 0.53
N ILE A 81 3.48 -3.44 0.98
CA ILE A 81 3.46 -3.09 2.41
C ILE A 81 2.20 -3.65 3.08
N LEU A 82 1.02 -3.50 2.46
CA LEU A 82 -0.25 -3.98 2.98
C LEU A 82 -0.28 -5.51 3.09
N ARG A 83 0.23 -6.23 2.08
CA ARG A 83 0.40 -7.71 2.13
C ARG A 83 1.25 -8.10 3.34
N ALA A 84 2.41 -7.47 3.52
CA ALA A 84 3.30 -7.73 4.64
C ALA A 84 2.64 -7.39 5.99
N ALA A 85 1.94 -6.27 6.09
CA ALA A 85 1.24 -5.86 7.30
C ALA A 85 0.14 -6.87 7.68
N PHE A 86 -0.62 -7.35 6.70
CA PHE A 86 -1.66 -8.35 6.91
C PHE A 86 -1.09 -9.71 7.33
N GLN A 87 0.07 -10.11 6.77
CA GLN A 87 0.77 -11.34 7.17
C GLN A 87 1.33 -11.25 8.60
N LEU A 88 1.92 -10.12 8.97
CA LEU A 88 2.59 -9.94 10.27
C LEU A 88 1.62 -9.60 11.40
N ARG A 89 0.63 -8.74 11.13
CA ARG A 89 -0.33 -8.20 12.11
C ARG A 89 -1.73 -8.09 11.49
N PRO A 90 -2.41 -9.23 11.21
CA PRO A 90 -3.70 -9.23 10.50
C PRO A 90 -4.79 -8.45 11.22
N MET A 91 -4.89 -8.59 12.55
CA MET A 91 -5.93 -7.93 13.33
C MET A 91 -5.77 -6.41 13.34
N TRP A 92 -4.55 -5.92 13.60
CA TRP A 92 -4.24 -4.50 13.56
C TRP A 92 -4.51 -3.92 12.16
N THR A 93 -4.06 -4.62 11.11
CA THR A 93 -4.28 -4.20 9.71
C THR A 93 -5.76 -4.07 9.39
N ARG A 94 -6.58 -5.07 9.75
CA ARG A 94 -8.04 -5.02 9.55
C ARG A 94 -8.70 -3.88 10.32
N GLN A 95 -8.31 -3.67 11.58
CA GLN A 95 -8.85 -2.59 12.41
C GLN A 95 -8.51 -1.21 11.84
N ARG A 96 -7.25 -1.02 11.38
CA ARG A 96 -6.81 0.24 10.78
C ARG A 96 -7.57 0.54 9.50
N LEU A 97 -7.70 -0.44 8.60
CA LEU A 97 -8.48 -0.28 7.37
C LEU A 97 -9.96 0.02 7.65
N LYS A 98 -10.59 -0.66 8.63
CA LYS A 98 -11.96 -0.36 9.05
C LYS A 98 -12.12 1.08 9.56
N ALA A 99 -11.16 1.56 10.36
CA ALA A 99 -11.18 2.93 10.84
C ALA A 99 -11.09 3.95 9.69
N LEU A 100 -10.23 3.70 8.70
CA LEU A 100 -10.11 4.55 7.51
C LEU A 100 -11.39 4.57 6.67
N ILE A 101 -12.02 3.41 6.46
CA ILE A 101 -13.29 3.31 5.73
C ILE A 101 -14.38 4.10 6.46
N LYS A 102 -14.43 4.03 7.80
CA LYS A 102 -15.39 4.81 8.59
C LYS A 102 -15.18 6.31 8.37
N VAL A 103 -13.95 6.79 8.48
CA VAL A 103 -13.62 8.21 8.25
C VAL A 103 -14.01 8.65 6.83
N LEU A 104 -13.75 7.81 5.83
CA LEU A 104 -14.12 8.09 4.45
C LEU A 104 -15.65 8.17 4.29
N SER A 105 -16.38 7.18 4.81
CA SER A 105 -17.85 7.15 4.77
C SER A 105 -18.45 8.36 5.45
N ASP A 106 -17.96 8.71 6.65
CA ASP A 106 -18.42 9.88 7.41
C ASP A 106 -18.14 11.18 6.68
N THR A 107 -17.05 11.25 5.90
CA THR A 107 -16.70 12.40 5.07
C THR A 107 -17.61 12.50 3.85
N VAL A 108 -17.84 11.40 3.14
CA VAL A 108 -18.69 11.36 1.95
C VAL A 108 -20.15 11.70 2.30
N ASN A 109 -20.66 11.21 3.43
CA ASN A 109 -22.03 11.50 3.88
C ASN A 109 -22.28 12.97 4.26
N LYS A 110 -21.24 13.82 4.30
CA LYS A 110 -21.35 15.26 4.56
C LYS A 110 -21.45 16.11 3.28
N ILE A 111 -21.27 15.49 2.11
CA ILE A 111 -21.39 16.13 0.79
C ILE A 111 -22.82 15.92 0.30
#